data_AF-A0A9Q3DX78-F1
#
_entry.id   AF-A0A9Q3DX78-F1
#
_cell.length_a   1.000
_cell.length_b   1.000
_cell.length_c   1.000
_cell.angle_alpha   90.00
_cell.angle_beta   90.00
_cell.angle_gamma   90.00
#
_symmetry.space_group_name_H-M   'P 1'
#
loop_
_entity.id
_entity.type
_entity.pdbx_description
1 polymer ?
#
loop_
_entity_poly.entity_id
_entity_poly.type
_entity_poly.pdbx_seq_one_letter_code
_entity_poly.pdbx_strand_id
1 'polypeptide(L)'
;MYWVTGIVPGGQENFNSCLVIVYRYSKGDTCLPCHKEDIAMDTAMLFWNNIISTCGFPKFIISDRDTKLTLEIWTNIYEILGTKLAFSTAYHPQKDGFSKGMIQTMEDIIRRFCAYGTEYTDHEGYIHDWVTLLPAIQLAYHTSQLCHFQFLFFRYMIFLKSLWHLFFP
;
A
#
# COMPACT_ATOMS: atom_id res chain seq x y z
N MET A 1 0.94 4.19 -9.31
CA MET A 1 1.10 4.50 -7.88
C MET A 1 -0.07 5.36 -7.48
N TYR A 2 -0.47 5.30 -6.22
CA TYR A 2 -1.62 6.04 -5.70
C TYR A 2 -1.39 6.40 -4.24
N TRP A 3 -1.74 7.63 -3.84
CA TRP A 3 -1.65 8.09 -2.46
C TRP A 3 -3.01 7.99 -1.78
N VAL A 4 -3.08 7.15 -0.75
CA VAL A 4 -4.19 7.15 0.20
C VAL A 4 -3.93 8.26 1.20
N THR A 5 -4.77 9.29 1.19
CA THR A 5 -4.65 10.47 2.07
C THR A 5 -5.85 10.59 3.01
N GLY A 6 -5.70 11.41 4.05
CA GLY A 6 -6.76 11.64 5.04
C GLY A 6 -6.97 10.45 5.99
N ILE A 7 -5.89 9.74 6.29
CA ILE A 7 -5.86 8.70 7.32
C ILE A 7 -5.40 9.31 8.65
N VAL A 8 -5.81 8.69 9.76
CA VAL A 8 -5.39 9.11 11.10
C VAL A 8 -3.86 8.94 11.22
N PRO A 9 -3.13 9.90 11.80
CA PRO A 9 -1.69 9.76 12.00
C PRO A 9 -1.36 8.50 12.79
N GLY A 10 -0.39 7.73 12.30
CA GLY A 10 0.04 6.47 12.91
C GLY A 10 1.55 6.27 12.91
N GLY A 11 2.03 5.44 13.83
CA GLY A 11 3.43 5.05 13.96
C GLY A 11 4.24 6.07 14.75
N GLN A 12 5.51 5.77 15.00
CA GLN A 12 6.40 6.67 15.74
C GLN A 12 6.59 8.03 15.04
N GLU A 13 6.46 8.06 13.71
CA GLU A 13 6.64 9.26 12.89
C GLU A 13 5.31 9.95 12.51
N ASN A 14 4.17 9.52 13.05
CA ASN A 14 2.85 10.11 12.77
C ASN A 14 2.52 10.19 11.27
N PHE A 15 2.73 9.10 10.53
CA PHE A 15 2.39 8.98 9.12
C PHE A 15 0.89 9.20 8.91
N ASN A 16 0.54 10.13 8.02
CA ASN A 16 -0.84 10.54 7.73
C ASN A 16 -1.28 10.22 6.28
N SER A 17 -0.46 9.47 5.56
CA SER A 17 -0.72 9.01 4.20
C SER A 17 -0.06 7.65 3.95
N CYS A 18 -0.51 6.93 2.93
CA CYS A 18 0.10 5.69 2.49
C CYS A 18 0.23 5.70 0.97
N LEU A 19 1.43 5.43 0.46
CA LEU A 19 1.73 5.24 -0.95
C LEU A 19 1.48 3.77 -1.33
N VAL A 20 0.53 3.54 -2.22
CA VAL A 20 0.21 2.22 -2.76
C VAL A 20 0.82 2.07 -4.16
N ILE A 21 1.65 1.04 -4.32
CA ILE A 21 2.36 0.70 -5.55
C ILE A 21 1.92 -0.69 -5.97
N VAL A 22 1.27 -0.79 -7.14
CA VAL A 22 0.84 -2.08 -7.70
C VAL A 22 1.77 -2.47 -8.82
N TYR A 23 2.28 -3.70 -8.78
CA TYR A 23 3.10 -4.28 -9.82
C TYR A 23 2.20 -4.89 -10.90
N ARG A 24 2.24 -4.31 -12.11
CA ARG A 24 1.35 -4.70 -13.22
C ARG A 24 1.36 -6.19 -13.56
N TYR A 25 2.51 -6.86 -13.43
CA TYR A 25 2.69 -8.24 -13.91
C TYR A 25 2.64 -9.31 -12.82
N SER A 26 2.97 -8.98 -11.57
CA SER A 26 3.07 -9.97 -10.50
C SER A 26 1.80 -10.10 -9.66
N LYS A 27 0.75 -9.29 -9.93
CA LYS A 27 -0.44 -9.17 -9.06
C LYS A 27 -0.10 -8.81 -7.60
N GLY A 28 1.12 -8.35 -7.35
CA GLY A 28 1.56 -7.90 -6.04
C GLY A 28 1.39 -6.40 -5.88
N ASP A 29 1.46 -5.97 -4.64
CA ASP A 29 1.44 -4.58 -4.24
C ASP A 29 2.41 -4.32 -3.09
N THR A 30 2.81 -3.06 -2.97
CA THR A 30 3.55 -2.54 -1.84
C THR A 30 2.85 -1.28 -1.33
N CYS A 31 2.49 -1.27 -0.06
CA CYS A 31 1.97 -0.13 0.67
C CYS A 31 3.12 0.43 1.50
N LEU A 32 3.37 1.73 1.43
CA LEU A 32 4.45 2.40 2.13
C LEU A 32 3.87 3.55 2.95
N PRO A 33 4.04 3.58 4.27
CA PRO A 33 3.62 4.71 5.08
C PRO A 33 4.43 5.95 4.68
N CYS A 34 3.76 7.10 4.58
CA CYS A 34 4.36 8.35 4.15
C CYS A 34 3.58 9.54 4.71
N HIS A 35 4.06 10.76 4.47
CA HIS A 35 3.33 11.97 4.83
C HIS A 35 2.68 12.59 3.60
N LYS A 36 1.49 13.15 3.77
CA LYS A 36 0.80 13.90 2.73
C LYS A 36 1.64 15.11 2.32
N GLU A 37 2.41 15.66 3.25
CA GLU A 37 3.28 16.82 3.09
C GLU A 37 4.65 16.48 2.49
N ASP A 38 4.98 15.20 2.30
CA ASP A 38 6.27 14.77 1.73
C ASP A 38 6.57 15.51 0.42
N ILE A 39 7.79 16.04 0.32
CA ILE A 39 8.26 16.63 -0.93
C ILE A 39 8.68 15.53 -1.91
N ALA A 40 8.92 15.89 -3.17
CA ALA A 40 9.31 14.91 -4.18
C ALA A 40 10.60 14.16 -3.81
N MET A 41 11.53 14.81 -3.09
CA MET A 41 12.78 14.16 -2.68
C MET A 41 12.52 13.03 -1.68
N ASP A 42 11.67 13.26 -0.68
CA ASP A 42 11.30 12.23 0.30
C ASP A 42 10.61 11.06 -0.39
N THR A 43 9.70 11.37 -1.32
CA THR A 43 9.03 10.37 -2.14
C THR A 43 10.02 9.57 -2.99
N ALA A 44 11.04 10.23 -3.56
CA ALA A 44 12.08 9.58 -4.35
C ALA A 44 12.95 8.66 -3.51
N MET A 45 13.34 9.09 -2.30
CA MET A 45 14.07 8.25 -1.35
C MET A 45 13.24 7.06 -0.90
N LEU A 46 11.95 7.27 -0.58
CA LEU A 46 11.02 6.22 -0.19
C LEU A 46 10.89 5.17 -1.31
N PHE A 47 10.75 5.61 -2.56
CA PHE A 47 10.69 4.74 -3.72
C PHE A 47 11.99 3.98 -3.97
N TRP A 48 13.13 4.66 -3.88
CA TRP A 48 14.45 4.05 -4.07
C TRP A 48 14.71 2.95 -3.03
N ASN A 49 14.48 3.26 -1.77
CA ASN A 49 14.80 2.38 -0.65
C ASN A 49 13.91 1.14 -0.58
N ASN A 50 12.67 1.22 -1.07
CA ASN A 50 11.72 0.11 -0.95
C ASN A 50 11.47 -0.64 -2.26
N ILE A 51 11.50 0.06 -3.40
CA ILE A 51 11.11 -0.52 -4.69
C ILE A 51 12.33 -0.84 -5.54
N ILE A 52 13.23 0.12 -5.72
CA ILE A 52 14.44 -0.10 -6.54
C ILE A 52 15.34 -1.16 -5.90
N SER A 53 15.52 -1.10 -4.57
CA SER A 53 16.30 -2.09 -3.82
C SER A 53 15.74 -3.51 -3.92
N THR A 54 14.41 -3.66 -3.92
CA THR A 54 13.73 -4.96 -3.84
C THR A 54 13.44 -5.56 -5.22
N CYS A 55 13.04 -4.74 -6.18
CA CYS A 55 12.56 -5.19 -7.50
C CYS A 55 13.48 -4.76 -8.66
N GLY A 56 14.47 -3.92 -8.41
CA GLY A 56 15.28 -3.27 -9.44
C GLY A 56 14.52 -2.14 -10.15
N PHE A 57 15.08 -1.69 -11.28
CA PHE A 57 14.53 -0.56 -12.02
C PHE A 57 13.30 -0.95 -12.86
N PRO A 58 12.13 -0.33 -12.63
CA PRO A 58 10.97 -0.57 -13.47
C PRO A 58 11.20 0.02 -14.87
N LYS A 59 10.73 -0.67 -15.91
CA LYS A 59 10.75 -0.12 -17.28
C LYS A 59 9.72 0.97 -17.50
N PHE A 60 8.60 0.89 -16.78
CA PHE A 60 7.47 1.80 -16.88
C PHE A 60 6.89 2.07 -15.51
N ILE A 61 6.60 3.34 -15.23
CA ILE A 61 5.83 3.75 -14.06
C ILE A 61 4.59 4.47 -14.54
N ILE A 62 3.44 4.02 -14.06
CA ILE A 62 2.16 4.70 -14.27
C ILE A 62 1.74 5.28 -12.93
N SER A 63 1.57 6.59 -12.88
CA SER A 63 1.08 7.29 -11.69
C SER A 63 0.18 8.44 -12.07
N ASP A 64 -0.67 8.86 -11.14
CA ASP A 64 -1.44 10.08 -11.28
C ASP A 64 -0.51 11.32 -11.32
N ARG A 65 -1.05 12.45 -11.80
CA ARG A 65 -0.33 13.73 -11.88
C ARG A 65 -0.17 14.38 -10.50
N ASP A 66 0.53 13.69 -9.62
CA ASP A 66 0.92 14.25 -8.33
C ASP A 66 2.18 15.13 -8.50
N THR A 67 2.17 16.31 -7.88
CA THR A 67 3.30 17.25 -7.93
C THR A 67 4.58 16.62 -7.39
N LYS A 68 4.45 15.64 -6.48
CA LYS A 68 5.55 14.85 -5.94
C LYS A 68 6.28 14.02 -6.99
N LEU A 69 5.64 13.70 -8.11
CA LEU A 69 6.22 12.90 -9.21
C LEU A 69 6.48 13.70 -10.49
N THR A 70 5.99 14.93 -10.58
CA THR A 70 6.21 15.82 -11.73
C THR A 70 7.42 16.74 -11.56
N LEU A 71 8.07 16.74 -10.38
CA LEU A 71 9.26 17.54 -10.16
C LEU A 71 10.44 17.04 -11.02
N GLU A 72 11.28 17.99 -11.47
CA GLU A 72 12.39 17.77 -12.40
C GLU A 72 13.36 16.65 -11.98
N ILE A 73 13.49 16.44 -10.66
CA ILE A 73 14.24 15.34 -10.05
C ILE A 73 13.82 13.99 -10.64
N TRP A 74 12.51 13.75 -10.78
CA TRP A 74 12.00 12.49 -11.30
C TRP A 74 12.28 12.32 -12.79
N THR A 75 12.10 13.37 -13.58
CA THR A 75 12.43 13.35 -15.02
C THR A 75 13.90 12.96 -15.23
N ASN A 76 14.82 13.58 -14.49
CA ASN A 76 16.25 13.29 -14.56
C ASN A 76 16.57 11.85 -14.12
N ILE A 77 15.96 11.38 -13.02
CA ILE A 77 16.11 10.01 -12.53
C ILE A 77 15.64 9.01 -13.60
N TYR A 78 14.49 9.23 -14.21
CA TYR A 78 13.94 8.32 -15.21
C TYR A 78 14.73 8.30 -16.51
N GLU A 79 15.25 9.46 -16.94
CA GLU A 79 16.15 9.54 -18.10
C GLU A 79 17.45 8.77 -17.87
N ILE A 80 18.09 8.94 -16.71
CA ILE A 80 19.33 8.23 -16.36
C ILE A 80 19.09 6.72 -16.29
N LEU A 81 17.95 6.29 -15.76
CA LEU A 81 17.62 4.87 -15.57
C LEU A 81 17.02 4.21 -16.81
N GLY A 82 16.70 4.98 -17.85
CA GLY A 82 15.98 4.48 -19.03
C GLY A 82 14.54 4.05 -18.75
N THR A 83 13.97 4.50 -17.64
CA THR A 83 12.58 4.21 -17.24
C THR A 83 11.64 5.20 -17.93
N LYS A 84 10.52 4.73 -18.45
CA LYS A 84 9.49 5.62 -19.01
C LYS A 84 8.41 5.92 -17.96
N LEU A 85 8.33 7.18 -17.53
CA LEU A 85 7.21 7.66 -16.72
C LEU A 85 6.03 8.00 -17.63
N ALA A 86 4.89 7.39 -17.37
CA ALA A 86 3.63 7.75 -17.99
C ALA A 86 2.68 8.27 -16.91
N PHE A 87 2.27 9.52 -17.02
CA PHE A 87 1.19 10.02 -16.17
C PHE A 87 -0.13 9.44 -16.65
N SER A 88 -0.91 8.87 -15.73
CA SER A 88 -2.29 8.53 -16.01
C SER A 88 -3.01 9.83 -16.39
N THR A 89 -3.59 9.86 -17.59
CA THR A 89 -4.59 10.88 -17.90
C THR A 89 -5.88 10.44 -17.22
N ALA A 90 -6.60 11.41 -16.64
CA ALA A 90 -7.92 11.15 -16.09
C ALA A 90 -8.73 10.30 -17.10
N TYR A 91 -9.09 9.08 -16.68
CA TYR A 91 -9.92 8.14 -17.43
C TYR A 91 -9.38 7.64 -18.80
N HIS A 92 -8.56 6.59 -18.77
CA HIS A 92 -8.57 5.56 -19.83
C HIS A 92 -8.87 4.16 -19.23
N PRO A 93 -10.07 3.58 -19.43
CA PRO A 93 -10.50 2.34 -18.75
C PRO A 93 -10.04 1.03 -19.38
N GLN A 94 -9.38 1.01 -20.54
CA GLN A 94 -9.33 -0.21 -21.36
C GLN A 94 -8.26 -1.25 -21.00
N LYS A 95 -7.22 -0.94 -20.19
CA LYS A 95 -6.16 -1.91 -19.85
C LYS A 95 -5.70 -1.96 -18.38
N ASP A 96 -6.23 -1.09 -17.52
CA ASP A 96 -5.77 -0.94 -16.12
C ASP A 96 -6.85 -1.27 -15.08
N GLY A 97 -7.94 -1.95 -15.46
CA GLY A 97 -9.02 -2.33 -14.54
C GLY A 97 -8.54 -3.18 -13.36
N PHE A 98 -7.55 -4.05 -13.59
CA PHE A 98 -6.97 -4.89 -12.55
C PHE A 98 -6.19 -4.08 -11.51
N SER A 99 -5.24 -3.24 -11.94
CA SER A 99 -4.48 -2.38 -11.03
C SER A 99 -5.36 -1.37 -10.31
N LYS A 100 -6.40 -0.84 -10.99
CA LYS A 100 -7.40 0.03 -10.35
C LYS A 100 -8.19 -0.70 -9.26
N GLY A 101 -8.64 -1.93 -9.53
CA GLY A 101 -9.35 -2.74 -8.54
C GLY A 101 -8.48 -3.08 -7.34
N MET A 102 -7.20 -3.41 -7.55
CA MET A 102 -6.24 -3.62 -6.45
C MET A 102 -6.03 -2.36 -5.61
N ILE A 103 -5.81 -1.20 -6.26
CA ILE A 103 -5.64 0.07 -5.56
C ILE A 103 -6.87 0.40 -4.73
N GLN A 104 -8.08 0.27 -5.29
CA GLN A 104 -9.33 0.51 -4.56
C GLN A 104 -9.50 -0.45 -3.38
N THR A 105 -9.20 -1.73 -3.57
CA THR A 105 -9.28 -2.72 -2.50
C THR A 105 -8.29 -2.40 -1.37
N MET A 106 -7.06 -2.01 -1.73
CA MET A 106 -6.04 -1.60 -0.75
C MET A 106 -6.43 -0.32 -0.02
N GLU A 107 -6.94 0.68 -0.73
CA GLU A 107 -7.46 1.90 -0.12
C GLU A 107 -8.59 1.58 0.88
N ASP A 108 -9.55 0.75 0.49
CA ASP A 108 -10.65 0.34 1.37
C ASP A 108 -10.15 -0.40 2.61
N ILE A 109 -9.17 -1.31 2.44
CA ILE A 109 -8.55 -2.03 3.54
C ILE A 109 -7.85 -1.04 4.47
N ILE A 110 -6.93 -0.22 3.96
CA ILE A 110 -6.18 0.78 4.74
C ILE A 110 -7.17 1.70 5.46
N ARG A 111 -8.16 2.24 4.77
CA ARG A 111 -9.17 3.13 5.37
C ARG A 111 -9.98 2.42 6.45
N ARG A 112 -10.34 1.14 6.30
CA ARG A 112 -11.05 0.42 7.37
C ARG A 112 -10.14 0.24 8.58
N PHE A 113 -8.91 -0.23 8.39
CA PHE A 113 -7.97 -0.42 9.50
C PHE A 113 -7.57 0.91 10.17
N CYS A 114 -7.53 2.03 9.43
CA CYS A 114 -7.19 3.36 9.96
C CYS A 114 -8.39 4.13 10.53
N ALA A 115 -9.58 4.06 9.91
CA ALA A 115 -10.76 4.84 10.32
C ALA A 115 -11.40 4.31 11.60
N TYR A 116 -11.22 3.02 11.91
CA TYR A 116 -11.67 2.50 13.19
C TYR A 116 -10.76 2.90 14.36
N GLY A 117 -9.64 3.60 14.11
CA GLY A 117 -8.70 4.00 15.15
C GLY A 117 -8.42 2.83 16.06
N THR A 118 -8.33 1.63 15.48
CA THR A 118 -8.22 0.39 16.25
C THR A 118 -6.85 0.40 16.87
N GLU A 119 -6.77 1.03 18.04
CA GLU A 119 -5.80 0.71 19.06
C GLU A 119 -6.06 -0.76 19.42
N TYR A 120 -5.57 -1.66 18.58
CA TYR A 120 -5.60 -3.06 18.89
C TYR A 120 -4.56 -3.24 19.98
N THR A 121 -5.01 -3.41 21.20
CA THR A 121 -4.15 -3.78 22.31
C THR A 121 -4.03 -5.30 22.29
N ASP A 122 -2.84 -5.83 22.05
CA ASP A 122 -2.62 -7.27 22.20
C ASP A 122 -2.78 -7.71 23.67
N HIS A 123 -2.72 -9.01 23.91
CA HIS A 123 -2.80 -9.57 25.25
C HIS A 123 -1.64 -9.14 26.17
N GLU A 124 -0.60 -8.53 25.60
CA GLU A 124 0.56 -7.98 26.32
C GLU A 124 0.43 -6.47 26.59
N GLY A 125 -0.64 -5.82 26.13
CA GLY A 125 -0.88 -4.40 26.35
C GLY A 125 -0.35 -3.47 25.25
N TYR A 126 0.17 -4.00 24.14
CA TYR A 126 0.75 -3.19 23.07
C TYR A 126 -0.31 -2.73 22.08
N ILE A 127 -0.43 -1.40 21.91
CA ILE A 127 -1.31 -0.77 20.93
C ILE A 127 -0.67 -0.88 19.54
N HIS A 128 -1.20 -1.74 18.67
CA HIS A 128 -0.80 -1.81 17.27
C HIS A 128 -1.44 -0.66 16.49
N ASP A 129 -0.59 0.16 15.90
CA ASP A 129 -0.98 1.16 14.92
C ASP A 129 -1.08 0.55 13.50
N TRP A 130 -1.82 1.22 12.61
CA TRP A 130 -2.01 0.79 11.22
C TRP A 130 -0.68 0.60 10.47
N VAL A 131 0.36 1.40 10.79
CA VAL A 131 1.70 1.26 10.20
C VAL A 131 2.33 -0.08 10.60
N THR A 132 2.13 -0.52 11.84
CA THR A 132 2.65 -1.80 12.35
C THR A 132 1.90 -2.99 11.75
N LEU A 133 0.60 -2.81 11.47
CA LEU A 133 -0.26 -3.84 10.88
C LEU A 133 -0.09 -3.96 9.36
N LEU A 134 0.50 -2.96 8.71
CA LEU A 134 0.58 -2.87 7.26
C LEU A 134 1.28 -4.09 6.60
N PRO A 135 2.43 -4.61 7.10
CA PRO A 135 3.03 -5.83 6.56
C PRO A 135 2.11 -7.05 6.67
N ALA A 136 1.37 -7.18 7.78
CA ALA A 136 0.43 -8.28 8.00
C ALA A 136 -0.77 -8.19 7.05
N ILE A 137 -1.28 -6.98 6.82
CA ILE A 137 -2.35 -6.71 5.85
C ILE A 137 -1.93 -7.08 4.44
N GLN A 138 -0.74 -6.65 4.02
CA GLN A 138 -0.21 -6.97 2.68
C GLN A 138 -0.01 -8.47 2.51
N LEU A 139 0.58 -9.14 3.49
CA LEU A 139 0.73 -10.58 3.48
C LEU A 139 -0.62 -11.29 3.36
N ALA A 140 -1.60 -10.91 4.17
CA ALA A 140 -2.94 -11.49 4.12
C ALA A 140 -3.62 -11.26 2.77
N TYR A 141 -3.42 -10.09 2.15
CA TYR A 141 -3.93 -9.83 0.82
C TYR A 141 -3.24 -10.68 -0.24
N HIS A 142 -1.90 -10.73 -0.25
CA HIS A 142 -1.13 -11.54 -1.21
C HIS A 142 -1.48 -13.02 -1.08
N THR A 143 -1.61 -13.55 0.13
CA THR A 143 -2.06 -14.94 0.34
C THR A 143 -3.50 -15.13 -0.13
N SER A 144 -4.40 -14.18 0.08
CA SER A 144 -5.79 -14.29 -0.41
C SER A 144 -5.87 -14.34 -1.95
N GLN A 145 -5.01 -13.62 -2.65
CA GLN A 145 -4.93 -13.61 -4.12
C GLN A 145 -4.31 -14.90 -4.67
N LEU A 146 -3.30 -15.44 -3.98
CA LEU A 146 -2.71 -16.75 -4.29
C LEU A 146 -3.69 -17.90 -3.98
N CYS A 147 -4.50 -17.76 -2.93
CA CYS A 147 -5.51 -18.72 -2.48
C CYS A 147 -6.85 -18.63 -3.24
N HIS A 148 -6.91 -18.12 -4.47
CA HIS A 148 -8.09 -18.30 -5.33
C HIS A 148 -8.37 -19.79 -5.68
N PHE A 149 -7.59 -20.71 -5.12
CA PHE A 149 -7.82 -22.16 -5.04
C PHE A 149 -8.26 -22.70 -3.67
N GLN A 150 -8.65 -21.88 -2.68
CA GLN A 150 -9.61 -22.26 -1.63
C GLN A 150 -10.03 -21.08 -0.72
N PHE A 151 -11.35 -20.87 -0.67
CA PHE A 151 -12.13 -19.77 -0.09
C PHE A 151 -12.10 -19.61 1.46
N LEU A 152 -11.04 -19.99 2.18
CA LEU A 152 -11.12 -20.10 3.66
C LEU A 152 -10.45 -19.01 4.50
N PHE A 153 -9.54 -18.18 3.98
CA PHE A 153 -8.71 -17.35 4.89
C PHE A 153 -9.38 -16.09 5.44
N PHE A 154 -10.19 -15.39 4.63
CA PHE A 154 -10.89 -14.17 5.08
C PHE A 154 -12.02 -14.49 6.07
N ARG A 155 -12.62 -15.69 5.97
CA ARG A 155 -13.55 -16.20 6.98
C ARG A 155 -12.79 -16.61 8.24
N TYR A 156 -11.59 -17.19 8.13
CA TYR A 156 -10.79 -17.59 9.29
C TYR A 156 -10.32 -16.44 10.17
N MET A 157 -9.91 -15.28 9.62
CA MET A 157 -9.52 -14.14 10.47
C MET A 157 -10.70 -13.52 11.24
N ILE A 158 -11.90 -13.51 10.66
CA ILE A 158 -13.12 -13.07 11.36
C ILE A 158 -13.63 -14.17 12.30
N PHE A 159 -13.46 -15.45 11.96
CA PHE A 159 -13.94 -16.60 12.74
C PHE A 159 -13.01 -16.97 13.91
N LEU A 160 -11.71 -16.70 13.79
CA LEU A 160 -10.75 -16.75 14.91
C LEU A 160 -11.15 -15.76 16.02
N LYS A 161 -11.87 -14.67 15.69
CA LYS A 161 -12.46 -13.74 16.65
C LYS A 161 -13.60 -14.37 17.48
N SER A 162 -14.28 -15.39 16.96
CA SER A 162 -15.37 -16.10 17.66
C SER A 162 -14.92 -17.37 18.37
N LEU A 163 -13.85 -18.03 17.89
CA LEU A 163 -13.31 -19.25 18.51
C LEU A 163 -12.32 -18.99 19.65
N TRP A 164 -11.68 -17.82 19.71
CA TRP A 164 -10.74 -17.48 20.78
C TRP A 164 -11.39 -17.50 22.17
N HIS A 165 -12.66 -17.07 22.27
CA HIS A 165 -13.46 -17.11 23.50
C HIS A 165 -13.95 -18.52 23.90
N LEU A 166 -13.77 -19.54 23.04
CA LEU A 166 -14.26 -20.91 23.28
C LEU A 166 -13.14 -21.89 23.69
N PHE A 167 -11.87 -21.53 23.51
CA PHE A 167 -10.75 -22.45 23.74
C PHE A 167 -9.76 -22.00 24.83
N PHE A 168 -9.83 -20.77 25.31
CA PHE A 168 -9.05 -20.32 26.46
C PHE A 168 -9.94 -19.50 27.40
N PRO A 169 -10.14 -19.93 28.67
CA PRO A 169 -10.90 -19.19 29.66
C PRO A 169 -10.18 -17.91 30.11
#